data_AF-A0A5C0AZX2-F1
#
_entry.id   AF-A0A5C0AZX2-F1
#
_cell.length_a   1.000
_cell.length_b   1.000
_cell.length_c   1.000
_cell.angle_alpha   90.00
_cell.angle_beta   90.00
_cell.angle_gamma   90.00
#
_symmetry.space_group_name_H-M   'P 1'
#
loop_
_entity.id
_entity.type
_entity.pdbx_description
1 polymer ?
#
loop_
_entity_poly.entity_id
_entity_poly.type
_entity_poly.pdbx_seq_one_letter_code
_entity_poly.pdbx_strand_id
1 'polypeptide(L)'
;MKLPVRSIDKPVKKPFLGGFRRSRRGTTAALGGAAAAHVLVSLPQRDVTLVFGMSWHTILGSQLVQEARHRAAAAGATHLVHADMQAESVGTIRLSRAHRSGHAGRLYSAAQLFARLHPRGVAIACLTLPGGATWVGAVRDGTVLARTDVVYASVSEAEAAVDSLLAQEPDSICYGQILARRVQPLDLDMLAGDLPAQALLQLRPRAWTAVPRSLIFLLVLCVAVPLGQRGWQTYQAKQRQVLEAQRAATRLDPATAWRERYTQHLAGVTLLAHEDLPQALETLAQVPLNVAGWRFDGARCEPALQTGWSCEAIYQRGMQSASNAGFASSASSGWRMLWAPFDQVMPTFTSNLPPRPLTLSALVPLSQQNLNVVSRLQVLRAAFGNAEIGPAEIVEVGQPQELDGTGITRPGDAPVLSRRRIRLSGPMRSLYALAAAEGPYRWSRLTLAVQPSSRPTLKLSALMATLEGVLYAYGD
;
A
#
# COMPACT_ATOMS: atom_id res chain seq x y z
N MET A 1 29.72 18.14 29.79
CA MET A 1 30.25 18.14 28.40
C MET A 1 29.11 18.44 27.45
N LYS A 2 29.24 19.50 26.63
CA LYS A 2 28.20 20.10 25.77
C LYS A 2 28.42 19.70 24.30
N LEU A 3 27.29 19.44 23.60
CA LEU A 3 27.00 19.57 22.15
C LEU A 3 27.69 18.62 21.14
N PRO A 4 27.20 18.50 19.87
CA PRO A 4 26.01 19.08 19.20
C PRO A 4 25.09 18.04 18.47
N VAL A 5 23.76 18.23 18.37
CA VAL A 5 22.96 18.95 17.33
C VAL A 5 23.25 18.55 15.87
N ARG A 6 22.27 17.91 15.21
CA ARG A 6 22.15 17.85 13.74
C ARG A 6 20.74 18.25 13.29
N SER A 7 20.72 19.30 12.47
CA SER A 7 19.59 19.87 11.73
C SER A 7 19.29 19.02 10.49
N ILE A 8 18.01 18.83 10.15
CA ILE A 8 17.58 18.26 8.86
C ILE A 8 16.66 19.28 8.17
N ASP A 9 17.09 19.69 6.98
CA ASP A 9 16.50 20.70 6.13
C ASP A 9 15.17 20.30 5.49
N LYS A 10 14.29 21.29 5.34
CA LYS A 10 13.05 21.24 4.56
C LYS A 10 13.35 21.54 3.08
N PRO A 11 12.71 20.86 2.10
CA PRO A 11 12.80 21.28 0.71
C PRO A 11 11.77 22.36 0.36
N VAL A 12 12.31 23.42 -0.27
CA VAL A 12 11.63 24.57 -0.87
C VAL A 12 10.92 24.17 -2.17
N LYS A 13 9.65 24.57 -2.31
CA LYS A 13 8.86 24.43 -3.55
C LYS A 13 9.25 25.52 -4.56
N LYS A 14 9.55 25.11 -5.80
CA LYS A 14 9.80 25.99 -6.97
C LYS A 14 8.51 26.61 -7.50
N PRO A 15 8.57 27.82 -8.11
CA PRO A 15 7.42 28.48 -8.72
C PRO A 15 7.19 28.01 -10.18
N PHE A 16 5.92 27.94 -10.56
CA PHE A 16 5.42 27.64 -11.90
C PHE A 16 5.51 28.90 -12.79
N LEU A 17 6.14 28.76 -13.96
CA LEU A 17 6.18 29.74 -15.04
C LEU A 17 5.12 29.44 -16.11
N GLY A 18 4.56 30.50 -16.69
CA GLY A 18 4.30 30.58 -18.12
C GLY A 18 2.93 30.13 -18.63
N GLY A 19 2.05 31.09 -18.91
CA GLY A 19 0.80 30.87 -19.64
C GLY A 19 0.38 32.10 -20.43
N PHE A 20 0.93 32.23 -21.64
CA PHE A 20 0.61 33.20 -22.68
C PHE A 20 -0.89 33.52 -22.83
N ARG A 21 -1.28 34.79 -22.80
CA ARG A 21 -2.54 35.26 -23.42
C ARG A 21 -2.23 36.36 -24.44
N ARG A 22 -2.45 36.01 -25.71
CA ARG A 22 -2.32 36.86 -26.89
C ARG A 22 -3.30 38.03 -26.85
N SER A 23 -2.73 39.22 -26.93
CA SER A 23 -3.35 40.44 -27.43
C SER A 23 -3.82 40.26 -28.89
N ARG A 24 -5.06 40.66 -29.19
CA ARG A 24 -5.46 41.10 -30.53
C ARG A 24 -6.14 42.45 -30.41
N ARG A 25 -5.39 43.49 -30.76
CA ARG A 25 -5.91 44.79 -31.18
C ARG A 25 -6.60 44.59 -32.53
N GLY A 26 -7.83 45.08 -32.64
CA GLY A 26 -8.51 45.35 -33.90
C GLY A 26 -9.03 46.77 -33.81
N THR A 27 -8.31 47.70 -34.43
CA THR A 27 -8.63 49.13 -34.49
C THR A 27 -9.47 49.36 -35.73
N THR A 28 -10.69 49.88 -35.56
CA THR A 28 -11.44 50.56 -36.63
C THR A 28 -12.10 51.78 -36.00
N ALA A 29 -11.61 52.95 -36.37
CA ALA A 29 -12.18 54.24 -36.04
C ALA A 29 -13.29 54.58 -37.06
N ALA A 30 -14.44 55.06 -36.59
CA ALA A 30 -15.23 56.13 -37.22
C ALA A 30 -16.54 56.44 -36.42
N LEU A 31 -16.69 57.73 -36.08
CA LEU A 31 -17.92 58.52 -35.89
C LEU A 31 -18.87 58.21 -34.69
N GLY A 32 -19.09 59.23 -33.86
CA GLY A 32 -20.37 59.48 -33.18
C GLY A 32 -20.30 59.57 -31.66
N GLY A 33 -20.71 60.72 -31.10
CA GLY A 33 -20.75 61.04 -29.67
C GLY A 33 -21.52 60.02 -28.83
N ALA A 34 -21.16 59.96 -27.54
CA ALA A 34 -21.62 58.94 -26.60
C ALA A 34 -23.13 59.05 -26.29
N ALA A 35 -23.95 58.36 -27.08
CA ALA A 35 -25.35 58.09 -26.76
C ALA A 35 -25.45 57.29 -25.45
N ALA A 36 -26.38 57.65 -24.56
CA ALA A 36 -26.71 56.84 -23.40
C ALA A 36 -27.35 55.53 -23.89
N ALA A 37 -26.80 54.38 -23.50
CA ALA A 37 -27.07 53.11 -24.18
C ALA A 37 -28.52 52.60 -24.10
N HIS A 38 -29.35 53.13 -23.19
CA HIS A 38 -30.81 52.94 -23.07
C HIS A 38 -31.32 53.69 -21.84
N VAL A 39 -32.61 54.04 -21.80
CA VAL A 39 -33.27 54.64 -20.63
C VAL A 39 -34.55 53.88 -20.32
N LEU A 40 -34.81 53.63 -19.02
CA LEU A 40 -36.04 53.02 -18.53
C LEU A 40 -36.85 54.10 -17.82
N VAL A 41 -38.09 54.30 -18.26
CA VAL A 41 -39.01 55.26 -17.64
C VAL A 41 -40.16 54.49 -17.01
N SER A 42 -40.22 54.50 -15.68
CA SER A 42 -41.34 53.91 -14.94
C SER A 42 -42.55 54.84 -14.98
N LEU A 43 -43.72 54.27 -15.26
CA LEU A 43 -45.02 54.91 -15.13
C LEU A 43 -45.76 54.22 -13.97
N PRO A 44 -45.57 54.68 -12.72
CA PRO A 44 -46.01 53.95 -11.53
C PRO A 44 -47.52 53.73 -11.49
N GLN A 45 -48.29 54.67 -12.01
CA GLN A 45 -49.76 54.60 -12.07
C GLN A 45 -50.27 53.44 -12.95
N ARG A 46 -49.43 52.90 -13.85
CA ARG A 46 -49.79 51.83 -14.79
C ARG A 46 -49.00 50.51 -14.58
N ASP A 47 -48.13 50.46 -13.58
CA ASP A 47 -47.21 49.32 -13.32
C ASP A 47 -46.41 48.87 -14.56
N VAL A 48 -45.98 49.87 -15.34
CA VAL A 48 -45.33 49.69 -16.64
C VAL A 48 -44.04 50.49 -16.68
N THR A 49 -43.03 49.93 -17.33
CA THR A 49 -41.78 50.61 -17.63
C THR A 49 -41.57 50.65 -19.13
N LEU A 50 -41.43 51.86 -19.67
CA LEU A 50 -41.08 52.07 -21.06
C LEU A 50 -39.56 52.00 -21.24
N VAL A 51 -39.13 51.25 -22.24
CA VAL A 51 -37.73 51.01 -22.59
C VAL A 51 -37.42 51.75 -23.88
N PHE A 52 -36.48 52.68 -23.79
CA PHE A 52 -35.96 53.49 -24.89
C PHE A 52 -34.52 53.08 -25.22
N GLY A 53 -34.10 53.20 -26.48
CA GLY A 53 -32.74 52.91 -26.90
C GLY A 53 -32.49 51.43 -27.23
N MET A 54 -33.49 50.71 -27.76
CA MET A 54 -33.32 49.31 -28.16
C MET A 54 -32.61 49.19 -29.51
N SER A 55 -31.92 48.07 -29.73
CA SER A 55 -31.28 47.76 -31.03
C SER A 55 -32.24 47.00 -31.93
N TRP A 56 -32.65 47.62 -33.03
CA TRP A 56 -33.63 47.10 -33.98
C TRP A 56 -32.99 46.47 -35.21
N HIS A 57 -33.50 45.30 -35.59
CA HIS A 57 -33.06 44.54 -36.76
C HIS A 57 -34.28 44.01 -37.53
N THR A 58 -34.23 44.06 -38.86
CA THR A 58 -35.20 43.36 -39.70
C THR A 58 -34.88 41.86 -39.68
N ILE A 59 -35.92 41.04 -39.67
CA ILE A 59 -35.80 39.58 -39.76
C ILE A 59 -36.59 39.09 -40.97
N LEU A 60 -36.05 38.08 -41.65
CA LEU A 60 -36.63 37.50 -42.85
C LEU A 60 -36.65 35.97 -42.70
N GLY A 61 -37.72 35.31 -43.15
CA GLY A 61 -37.80 33.86 -43.22
C GLY A 61 -39.10 33.27 -42.67
N SER A 62 -39.21 31.94 -42.71
CA SER A 62 -40.40 31.19 -42.28
C SER A 62 -40.46 30.89 -40.78
N GLN A 63 -39.34 31.03 -40.07
CA GLN A 63 -39.22 30.73 -38.63
C GLN A 63 -38.86 31.97 -37.81
N LEU A 64 -39.70 33.01 -37.94
CA LEU A 64 -39.47 34.36 -37.40
C LEU A 64 -39.15 34.37 -35.90
N VAL A 65 -39.85 33.57 -35.10
CA VAL A 65 -39.60 33.46 -33.65
C VAL A 65 -38.21 32.87 -33.33
N GLN A 66 -37.74 31.90 -34.12
CA GLN A 66 -36.42 31.32 -33.92
C GLN A 66 -35.32 32.29 -34.36
N GLU A 67 -35.52 32.97 -35.48
CA GLU A 67 -34.58 33.98 -35.98
C GLU A 67 -34.48 35.18 -35.01
N ALA A 68 -35.61 35.66 -34.48
CA ALA A 68 -35.63 36.68 -33.43
C ALA A 68 -34.82 36.26 -32.19
N ARG A 69 -34.96 35.00 -31.77
CA ARG A 69 -34.17 34.44 -30.64
C ARG A 69 -32.70 34.29 -30.98
N HIS A 70 -32.36 33.86 -32.20
CA HIS A 70 -30.99 33.73 -32.66
C HIS A 70 -30.29 35.10 -32.71
N ARG A 71 -30.97 36.12 -33.25
CA ARG A 71 -30.52 37.52 -33.25
C ARG A 71 -30.33 38.05 -31.83
N ALA A 72 -31.28 37.81 -30.93
CA ALA A 72 -31.13 38.18 -29.52
C ALA A 72 -29.97 37.43 -28.82
N ALA A 73 -29.68 36.19 -29.22
CA ALA A 73 -28.53 35.44 -28.72
C ALA A 73 -27.20 36.03 -29.22
N ALA A 74 -27.10 36.30 -30.52
CA ALA A 74 -25.93 36.89 -31.17
C ALA A 74 -25.61 38.30 -30.62
N ALA A 75 -26.65 39.10 -30.34
CA ALA A 75 -26.53 40.42 -29.73
C ALA A 75 -26.22 40.37 -28.22
N GLY A 76 -26.18 39.19 -27.59
CA GLY A 76 -25.98 39.07 -26.14
C GLY A 76 -27.12 39.67 -25.31
N ALA A 77 -28.31 39.83 -25.91
CA ALA A 77 -29.47 40.46 -25.31
C ALA A 77 -30.07 39.60 -24.19
N THR A 78 -30.61 40.25 -23.15
CA THR A 78 -31.35 39.57 -22.07
C THR A 78 -32.85 39.57 -22.32
N HIS A 79 -33.34 40.57 -23.06
CA HIS A 79 -34.73 40.70 -23.48
C HIS A 79 -34.81 40.99 -24.97
N LEU A 80 -35.93 40.60 -25.57
CA LEU A 80 -36.25 40.89 -26.96
C LEU A 80 -37.74 41.23 -27.09
N VAL A 81 -38.08 42.02 -28.11
CA VAL A 81 -39.46 42.27 -28.54
C VAL A 81 -39.55 41.90 -30.01
N HIS A 82 -40.61 41.21 -30.40
CA HIS A 82 -40.86 40.81 -31.77
C HIS A 82 -42.05 41.61 -32.29
N ALA A 83 -41.82 42.45 -33.30
CA ALA A 83 -42.80 43.33 -33.89
C ALA A 83 -43.40 42.67 -35.14
N ASP A 84 -44.64 42.20 -35.02
CA ASP A 84 -45.40 41.44 -36.02
C ASP A 84 -46.40 42.32 -36.80
N MET A 85 -45.93 43.47 -37.31
CA MET A 85 -46.76 44.41 -38.07
C MET A 85 -46.63 44.16 -39.59
N GLN A 86 -46.34 45.19 -40.40
CA GLN A 86 -46.20 45.09 -41.86
C GLN A 86 -44.85 44.52 -42.29
N ALA A 87 -43.79 44.78 -41.50
CA ALA A 87 -42.47 44.19 -41.68
C ALA A 87 -41.93 43.65 -40.36
N GLU A 88 -41.49 42.39 -40.40
CA GLU A 88 -41.01 41.65 -39.24
C GLU A 88 -39.67 42.21 -38.74
N SER A 89 -39.67 42.66 -37.49
CA SER A 89 -38.48 43.21 -36.86
C SER A 89 -38.35 42.76 -35.41
N VAL A 90 -37.10 42.71 -34.94
CA VAL A 90 -36.77 42.35 -33.57
C VAL A 90 -36.01 43.50 -32.91
N GLY A 91 -36.57 43.98 -31.81
CA GLY A 91 -35.90 44.89 -30.89
C GLY A 91 -35.17 44.08 -29.82
N THR A 92 -33.89 44.37 -29.59
CA THR A 92 -33.08 43.65 -28.61
C THR A 92 -32.46 44.59 -27.60
N ILE A 93 -32.36 44.14 -26.34
CA ILE A 93 -31.72 44.92 -25.29
C ILE A 93 -31.03 44.03 -24.25
N ARG A 94 -29.92 44.54 -23.72
CA ARG A 94 -29.19 43.93 -22.60
C ARG A 94 -29.38 44.73 -21.32
N LEU A 95 -30.32 44.29 -20.50
CA LEU A 95 -30.55 44.84 -19.16
C LEU A 95 -29.64 44.17 -18.11
N SER A 96 -29.04 44.99 -17.25
CA SER A 96 -28.23 44.56 -16.11
C SER A 96 -29.09 43.90 -15.02
N ARG A 97 -28.47 43.28 -14.01
CA ARG A 97 -29.23 42.75 -12.85
C ARG A 97 -29.87 43.87 -12.03
N ALA A 98 -29.18 45.01 -11.89
CA ALA A 98 -29.67 46.18 -11.16
C ALA A 98 -30.89 46.83 -11.84
N HIS A 99 -30.88 46.96 -13.18
CA HIS A 99 -32.03 47.47 -13.93
C HIS A 99 -33.27 46.57 -13.80
N ARG A 100 -33.07 45.25 -13.73
CA ARG A 100 -34.15 44.27 -13.55
C ARG A 100 -34.74 44.24 -12.15
N SER A 101 -33.95 44.53 -11.11
CA SER A 101 -34.44 44.53 -9.72
C SER A 101 -35.05 45.86 -9.28
N GLY A 102 -34.71 46.96 -9.95
CA GLY A 102 -35.23 48.30 -9.64
C GLY A 102 -36.56 48.66 -10.33
N HIS A 103 -37.03 47.84 -11.26
CA HIS A 103 -38.26 48.06 -12.01
C HIS A 103 -39.17 46.84 -11.82
N ALA A 104 -40.26 47.00 -11.07
CA ALA A 104 -41.15 45.90 -10.69
C ALA A 104 -42.22 45.57 -11.77
N GLY A 105 -42.39 46.45 -12.75
CA GLY A 105 -43.46 46.37 -13.75
C GLY A 105 -43.10 45.63 -15.02
N ARG A 106 -44.09 45.51 -15.91
CA ARG A 106 -43.93 44.96 -17.26
C ARG A 106 -43.12 45.93 -18.12
N LEU A 107 -42.10 45.41 -18.81
CA LEU A 107 -41.22 46.20 -19.68
C LEU A 107 -41.79 46.26 -21.09
N TYR A 108 -42.06 47.45 -21.61
CA TYR A 108 -42.55 47.67 -22.97
C TYR A 108 -41.55 48.49 -23.80
N SER A 109 -41.43 48.18 -25.08
CA SER A 109 -40.60 48.94 -26.00
C SER A 109 -41.31 50.22 -26.43
N ALA A 110 -40.72 51.37 -26.11
CA ALA A 110 -41.30 52.66 -26.47
C ALA A 110 -41.35 52.87 -27.99
N ALA A 111 -40.31 52.47 -28.71
CA ALA A 111 -40.28 52.56 -30.16
C ALA A 111 -41.35 51.66 -30.81
N GLN A 112 -41.62 50.47 -30.26
CA GLN A 112 -42.70 49.62 -30.77
C GLN A 112 -44.09 50.20 -30.52
N LEU A 113 -44.29 50.85 -29.38
CA LEU A 113 -45.54 51.55 -29.07
C LEU A 113 -45.74 52.72 -30.05
N PHE A 114 -44.69 53.51 -30.30
CA PHE A 114 -44.73 54.59 -31.29
C PHE A 114 -45.01 54.07 -32.70
N ALA A 115 -44.40 52.96 -33.11
CA ALA A 115 -44.67 52.32 -34.40
C ALA A 115 -46.14 51.95 -34.57
N ARG A 116 -46.81 51.51 -33.50
CA ARG A 116 -48.23 51.18 -33.55
C ARG A 116 -49.16 52.39 -33.64
N LEU A 117 -48.77 53.52 -33.05
CA LEU A 117 -49.51 54.78 -33.21
C LEU A 117 -49.45 55.29 -34.65
N HIS A 118 -48.43 54.90 -35.41
CA HIS A 118 -48.19 55.33 -36.78
C HIS A 118 -48.04 54.14 -37.74
N PRO A 119 -49.14 53.42 -38.05
CA PRO A 119 -49.10 52.21 -38.88
C PRO A 119 -48.86 52.48 -40.38
N ARG A 120 -48.84 53.74 -40.82
CA ARG A 120 -48.66 54.15 -42.22
C ARG A 120 -47.78 55.40 -42.31
N GLY A 121 -46.98 55.48 -43.37
CA GLY A 121 -46.10 56.60 -43.64
C GLY A 121 -44.85 56.59 -42.76
N VAL A 122 -44.07 57.66 -42.81
CA VAL A 122 -42.86 57.84 -41.99
C VAL A 122 -43.16 58.85 -40.88
N ALA A 123 -42.93 58.43 -39.63
CA ALA A 123 -43.10 59.29 -38.46
C ALA A 123 -41.80 59.31 -37.64
N ILE A 124 -41.43 60.50 -37.17
CA ILE A 124 -40.24 60.72 -36.35
C ILE A 124 -40.72 61.28 -35.00
N ALA A 125 -40.34 60.63 -33.91
CA ALA A 125 -40.58 61.10 -32.55
C ALA A 125 -39.31 61.73 -31.96
N CYS A 126 -39.49 62.82 -31.21
CA CYS A 126 -38.46 63.45 -30.39
C CYS A 126 -39.03 63.84 -29.02
N LEU A 127 -38.72 63.08 -27.96
CA LEU A 127 -39.27 63.25 -26.62
C LEU A 127 -38.19 63.53 -25.57
N THR A 128 -38.44 64.55 -24.73
CA THR A 128 -37.65 64.75 -23.52
C THR A 128 -38.03 63.69 -22.49
N LEU A 129 -37.05 62.92 -22.03
CA LEU A 129 -37.21 61.92 -20.98
C LEU A 129 -36.95 62.52 -19.59
N PRO A 130 -37.52 61.93 -18.52
CA PRO A 130 -37.13 62.26 -17.15
C PRO A 130 -35.61 62.13 -16.96
N GLY A 131 -34.97 63.16 -16.41
CA GLY A 131 -33.52 63.24 -16.29
C GLY A 131 -32.83 64.04 -17.40
N GLY A 132 -33.58 64.66 -18.32
CA GLY A 132 -33.08 65.64 -19.30
C GLY A 132 -32.50 65.05 -20.58
N ALA A 133 -32.46 63.72 -20.70
CA ALA A 133 -32.09 63.05 -21.96
C ALA A 133 -33.21 63.19 -23.00
N THR A 134 -32.85 63.14 -24.28
CA THR A 134 -33.83 63.22 -25.38
C THR A 134 -33.84 61.92 -26.18
N TRP A 135 -35.00 61.30 -26.30
CA TRP A 135 -35.19 60.14 -27.16
C TRP A 135 -35.60 60.58 -28.56
N VAL A 136 -34.92 60.03 -29.56
CA VAL A 136 -35.36 60.07 -30.95
C VAL A 136 -35.78 58.66 -31.34
N GLY A 137 -36.88 58.54 -32.08
CA GLY A 137 -37.42 57.31 -32.64
C GLY A 137 -37.92 57.56 -34.05
N ALA A 138 -37.74 56.65 -35.00
CA ALA A 138 -38.36 56.78 -36.32
C ALA A 138 -38.98 55.47 -36.79
N VAL A 139 -40.16 55.56 -37.36
CA VAL A 139 -40.97 54.42 -37.79
C VAL A 139 -41.42 54.63 -39.22
N ARG A 140 -41.49 53.54 -39.99
CA ARG A 140 -42.05 53.51 -41.34
C ARG A 140 -43.06 52.39 -41.42
N ASP A 141 -44.29 52.73 -41.80
CA ASP A 141 -45.39 51.78 -42.02
C ASP A 141 -45.57 50.80 -40.84
N GLY A 142 -45.50 51.32 -39.62
CA GLY A 142 -45.65 50.53 -38.40
C GLY A 142 -44.43 49.69 -37.98
N THR A 143 -43.27 49.87 -38.62
CA THR A 143 -42.01 49.20 -38.27
C THR A 143 -40.96 50.20 -37.81
N VAL A 144 -40.27 49.89 -36.71
CA VAL A 144 -39.18 50.73 -36.20
C VAL A 144 -37.97 50.65 -37.12
N LEU A 145 -37.47 51.81 -37.56
CA LEU A 145 -36.29 51.89 -38.41
C LEU A 145 -35.03 51.52 -37.61
N ALA A 146 -34.12 50.80 -38.27
CA ALA A 146 -32.87 50.42 -37.64
C ALA A 146 -32.06 51.67 -37.26
N ARG A 147 -31.46 51.66 -36.07
CA ARG A 147 -30.63 52.75 -35.53
C ARG A 147 -31.37 54.07 -35.25
N THR A 148 -32.70 54.08 -35.21
CA THR A 148 -33.45 55.31 -34.93
C THR A 148 -34.04 55.36 -33.53
N ASP A 149 -34.09 54.26 -32.78
CA ASP A 149 -34.44 54.22 -31.34
C ASP A 149 -33.19 54.53 -30.50
N VAL A 150 -32.90 55.83 -30.30
CA VAL A 150 -31.65 56.31 -29.69
C VAL A 150 -31.94 57.37 -28.63
N VAL A 151 -31.17 57.34 -27.54
CA VAL A 151 -31.25 58.35 -26.48
C VAL A 151 -29.99 59.22 -26.49
N TYR A 152 -30.19 60.51 -26.73
CA TYR A 152 -29.16 61.54 -26.75
C TYR A 152 -29.08 62.24 -25.38
N ALA A 153 -27.87 62.63 -24.99
CA ALA A 153 -27.63 63.32 -23.72
C ALA A 153 -28.03 64.80 -23.79
N SER A 154 -28.05 65.38 -24.99
CA SER A 154 -28.38 66.79 -25.22
C SER A 154 -29.46 66.96 -26.28
N VAL A 155 -30.25 68.02 -26.13
CA VAL A 155 -31.28 68.43 -27.08
C VAL A 155 -30.67 68.73 -28.46
N SER A 156 -29.54 69.44 -28.50
CA SER A 156 -28.90 69.82 -29.77
C SER A 156 -28.40 68.61 -30.59
N GLU A 157 -27.95 67.54 -29.92
CA GLU A 157 -27.59 66.28 -30.60
C GLU A 157 -28.83 65.57 -31.17
N ALA A 158 -29.94 65.58 -30.43
CA ALA A 158 -31.20 65.01 -30.90
C ALA A 158 -31.76 65.80 -32.09
N GLU A 159 -31.70 67.13 -32.06
CA GLU A 159 -32.08 68.00 -33.18
C GLU A 159 -31.26 67.69 -34.44
N ALA A 160 -29.93 67.58 -34.32
CA ALA A 160 -29.06 67.21 -35.45
C ALA A 160 -29.38 65.81 -36.01
N ALA A 161 -29.76 64.86 -35.15
CA ALA A 161 -30.19 63.53 -35.57
C ALA A 161 -31.54 63.56 -36.30
N VAL A 162 -32.48 64.37 -35.83
CA VAL A 162 -33.78 64.57 -36.49
C VAL A 162 -33.59 65.26 -37.85
N ASP A 163 -32.78 66.32 -37.94
CA ASP A 163 -32.48 67.00 -39.21
C ASP A 163 -31.87 66.04 -40.23
N SER A 164 -30.98 65.15 -39.78
CA SER A 164 -30.39 64.11 -40.62
C SER A 164 -31.42 63.09 -41.11
N LEU A 165 -32.43 62.75 -40.30
CA LEU A 165 -33.53 61.87 -40.67
C LEU A 165 -34.50 62.55 -41.62
N LEU A 166 -34.83 63.83 -41.40
CA LEU A 166 -35.69 64.63 -42.29
C LEU A 166 -35.07 64.81 -43.68
N ALA A 167 -33.75 64.95 -43.77
CA ALA A 167 -33.04 64.98 -45.04
C ALA A 167 -33.15 63.66 -45.82
N GLN A 168 -33.27 62.53 -45.12
CA GLN A 168 -33.45 61.20 -45.72
C GLN A 168 -34.92 60.91 -46.03
N GLU A 169 -35.84 61.46 -45.22
CA GLU A 169 -37.29 61.22 -45.28
C GLU A 169 -38.07 62.55 -45.30
N PRO A 170 -38.08 63.28 -46.44
CA PRO A 170 -38.65 64.62 -46.51
C PRO A 170 -40.16 64.70 -46.23
N ASP A 171 -40.88 63.61 -46.49
CA ASP A 171 -42.34 63.51 -46.29
C ASP A 171 -42.74 63.04 -44.87
N SER A 172 -41.78 62.95 -43.95
CA SER A 172 -42.04 62.46 -42.60
C SER A 172 -42.77 63.49 -41.72
N ILE A 173 -43.60 62.98 -40.81
CA ILE A 173 -44.30 63.80 -39.81
C ILE A 173 -43.55 63.73 -38.48
N CYS A 174 -43.23 64.89 -37.91
CA CYS A 174 -42.55 64.99 -36.62
C CYS A 174 -43.53 65.06 -35.44
N TYR A 175 -43.22 64.31 -34.39
CA TYR A 175 -43.98 64.20 -33.15
C TYR A 175 -43.08 64.53 -31.95
N GLY A 176 -43.58 65.31 -30.98
CA GLY A 176 -42.85 65.58 -29.74
C GLY A 176 -42.79 67.03 -29.29
N GLN A 177 -41.79 67.35 -28.47
CA GLN A 177 -41.73 68.62 -27.72
C GLN A 177 -40.60 69.56 -28.17
N ILE A 178 -39.63 69.05 -28.96
CA ILE A 178 -38.32 69.68 -29.13
C ILE A 178 -38.01 70.05 -30.60
N LEU A 179 -39.02 70.40 -31.40
CA LEU A 179 -38.78 70.83 -32.78
C LEU A 179 -39.56 72.12 -33.07
N ALA A 180 -38.89 73.12 -33.65
CA ALA A 180 -39.48 74.42 -33.96
C ALA A 180 -40.38 74.43 -35.22
N ARG A 181 -40.69 73.26 -35.83
CA ARG A 181 -41.42 73.16 -37.10
C ARG A 181 -42.43 72.01 -37.11
N ARG A 182 -43.69 72.32 -37.44
CA ARG A 182 -44.84 71.41 -37.69
C ARG A 182 -44.80 70.11 -36.88
N VAL A 183 -44.83 70.25 -35.56
CA VAL A 183 -44.79 69.11 -34.64
C VAL A 183 -46.19 68.83 -34.14
N GLN A 184 -46.59 67.56 -34.19
CA GLN A 184 -47.77 67.09 -33.46
C GLN A 184 -47.36 66.75 -32.02
N PRO A 185 -48.19 67.07 -31.02
CA PRO A 185 -47.86 66.79 -29.63
C PRO A 185 -47.71 65.27 -29.42
N LEU A 186 -46.67 64.88 -28.68
CA LEU A 186 -46.46 63.52 -28.19
C LEU A 186 -45.89 63.63 -26.78
N ASP A 187 -46.46 62.85 -25.87
CA ASP A 187 -45.97 62.70 -24.51
C ASP A 187 -45.88 61.21 -24.12
N LEU A 188 -45.37 60.94 -22.92
CA LEU A 188 -45.18 59.58 -22.43
C LEU A 188 -46.51 58.86 -22.15
N ASP A 189 -47.55 59.60 -21.78
CA ASP A 189 -48.88 59.03 -21.49
C ASP A 189 -49.60 58.60 -22.77
N MET A 190 -49.41 59.34 -23.87
CA MET A 190 -49.86 58.98 -25.21
C MET A 190 -49.19 57.70 -25.70
N LEU A 191 -47.86 57.58 -25.53
CA LEU A 191 -47.15 56.33 -25.86
C LEU A 191 -47.64 55.13 -25.05
N ALA A 192 -47.95 55.34 -23.77
CA ALA A 192 -48.46 54.31 -22.88
C ALA A 192 -49.98 54.11 -22.95
N GLY A 193 -50.67 54.75 -23.90
CA GLY A 193 -52.12 54.73 -24.03
C GLY A 193 -52.69 53.34 -24.30
N ASP A 194 -52.08 52.60 -25.23
CA ASP A 194 -52.38 51.20 -25.55
C ASP A 194 -51.11 50.35 -25.30
N LEU A 195 -51.23 49.28 -24.51
CA LEU A 195 -50.09 48.43 -24.08
C LEU A 195 -50.25 46.98 -24.56
N PRO A 196 -50.02 46.74 -25.86
CA PRO A 196 -50.24 45.45 -26.50
C PRO A 196 -49.12 44.45 -26.19
N ALA A 197 -49.46 43.15 -26.19
CA ALA A 197 -48.49 42.07 -25.94
C ALA A 197 -47.30 42.07 -26.92
N GLN A 198 -47.49 42.60 -28.13
CA GLN A 198 -46.48 42.76 -29.17
C GLN A 198 -45.37 43.75 -28.80
N ALA A 199 -45.65 44.71 -27.92
CA ALA A 199 -44.66 45.67 -27.44
C ALA A 199 -43.97 45.21 -26.14
N LEU A 200 -44.42 44.10 -25.54
CA LEU A 200 -43.90 43.56 -24.29
C LEU A 200 -42.56 42.84 -24.52
N LEU A 201 -41.55 43.17 -23.71
CA LEU A 201 -40.24 42.53 -23.75
C LEU A 201 -40.30 41.13 -23.15
N GLN A 202 -39.87 40.14 -23.94
CA GLN A 202 -39.78 38.74 -23.55
C GLN A 202 -38.37 38.38 -23.05
N LEU A 203 -38.31 37.55 -22.00
CA LEU A 203 -37.06 37.06 -21.43
C LEU A 203 -36.43 35.99 -22.34
N ARG A 204 -35.13 36.08 -22.62
CA ARG A 204 -34.43 35.06 -23.39
C ARG A 204 -34.26 33.77 -22.56
N PRO A 205 -34.75 32.60 -22.99
CA PRO A 205 -34.56 31.34 -22.26
C PRO A 205 -33.05 30.97 -22.17
N ARG A 206 -32.61 30.45 -21.02
CA ARG A 206 -31.21 30.02 -20.79
C ARG A 206 -31.00 28.58 -21.29
N ALA A 207 -29.94 28.35 -22.06
CA ALA A 207 -29.63 27.07 -22.72
C ALA A 207 -29.49 25.84 -21.82
N TRP A 208 -29.33 26.00 -20.50
CA TRP A 208 -29.11 24.89 -19.57
C TRP A 208 -30.40 24.17 -19.15
N THR A 209 -31.57 24.69 -19.50
CA THR A 209 -32.86 24.04 -19.19
C THR A 209 -33.24 22.96 -20.21
N ALA A 210 -32.41 22.69 -21.22
CA ALA A 210 -32.68 21.74 -22.29
C ALA A 210 -31.91 20.39 -22.15
N VAL A 211 -31.13 20.18 -21.09
CA VAL A 211 -30.41 18.91 -20.90
C VAL A 211 -31.33 17.86 -20.26
N PRO A 212 -31.56 16.70 -20.90
CA PRO A 212 -32.37 15.62 -20.35
C PRO A 212 -31.76 15.06 -19.06
N ARG A 213 -32.56 14.82 -18.03
CA ARG A 213 -32.08 14.28 -16.74
C ARG A 213 -31.35 12.94 -16.86
N SER A 214 -31.68 12.12 -17.85
CA SER A 214 -31.04 10.83 -18.13
C SER A 214 -29.55 10.95 -18.45
N LEU A 215 -29.14 12.00 -19.17
CA LEU A 215 -27.73 12.26 -19.51
C LEU A 215 -26.90 12.62 -18.27
N ILE A 216 -27.50 13.28 -17.28
CA ILE A 216 -26.83 13.63 -16.02
C ILE A 216 -26.56 12.36 -15.21
N PHE A 217 -27.52 11.45 -15.09
CA PHE A 217 -27.33 10.17 -14.39
C PHE A 217 -26.24 9.31 -15.04
N LEU A 218 -26.20 9.23 -16.37
CA LEU A 218 -25.17 8.48 -17.09
C LEU A 218 -23.77 9.06 -16.84
N LEU A 219 -23.64 10.39 -16.84
CA LEU A 219 -22.37 11.06 -16.55
C LEU A 219 -21.91 10.83 -15.10
N VAL A 220 -22.82 10.86 -14.13
CA VAL A 220 -22.51 10.54 -12.71
C VAL A 220 -22.03 9.09 -12.59
N LEU A 221 -22.70 8.14 -13.25
CA LEU A 221 -22.33 6.73 -13.21
C LEU A 221 -20.93 6.50 -13.83
N CYS A 222 -20.66 7.10 -15.00
CA CYS A 222 -19.37 7.02 -15.67
C CYS A 222 -18.20 7.55 -14.81
N VAL A 223 -18.45 8.50 -13.91
CA VAL A 223 -17.44 9.04 -13.00
C VAL A 223 -17.35 8.23 -11.70
N ALA A 224 -18.47 7.78 -11.15
CA ALA A 224 -18.52 7.08 -9.86
C ALA A 224 -17.85 5.70 -9.91
N VAL A 225 -18.07 4.93 -10.98
CA VAL A 225 -17.52 3.57 -11.14
C VAL A 225 -15.98 3.54 -11.11
N PRO A 226 -15.24 4.32 -11.91
CA PRO A 226 -13.78 4.28 -11.89
C PRO A 226 -13.18 4.82 -10.58
N LEU A 227 -13.85 5.78 -9.92
CA LEU A 227 -13.43 6.27 -8.60
C LEU A 227 -13.61 5.18 -7.52
N GLY A 228 -14.74 4.48 -7.53
CA GLY A 228 -14.97 3.33 -6.66
C GLY A 228 -13.95 2.22 -6.87
N GLN A 229 -13.65 1.90 -8.14
CA GLN A 229 -12.67 0.87 -8.48
C GLN A 229 -11.24 1.24 -8.02
N ARG A 230 -10.81 2.51 -8.19
CA ARG A 230 -9.54 3.00 -7.65
C ARG A 230 -9.49 2.96 -6.12
N GLY A 231 -10.59 3.33 -5.45
CA GLY A 231 -10.70 3.24 -3.99
C GLY A 231 -10.57 1.81 -3.48
N TRP A 232 -11.21 0.86 -4.17
CA TRP A 232 -11.12 -0.56 -3.82
C TRP A 232 -9.71 -1.13 -4.00
N GLN A 233 -9.05 -0.79 -5.12
CA GLN A 233 -7.69 -1.25 -5.39
C GLN A 233 -6.68 -0.72 -4.36
N THR A 234 -6.78 0.54 -3.96
CA THR A 234 -5.90 1.11 -2.93
C THR A 234 -6.13 0.50 -1.55
N TYR A 235 -7.39 0.22 -1.20
CA TYR A 235 -7.73 -0.51 0.02
C TYR A 235 -7.12 -1.93 0.04
N GLN A 236 -7.26 -2.68 -1.06
CA GLN A 236 -6.68 -4.02 -1.16
C GLN A 236 -5.14 -4.01 -1.13
N ALA A 237 -4.49 -3.01 -1.72
CA ALA A 237 -3.04 -2.87 -1.65
C ALA A 237 -2.57 -2.64 -0.20
N LYS A 238 -3.28 -1.80 0.56
CA LYS A 238 -2.97 -1.54 1.96
C LYS A 238 -3.17 -2.78 2.84
N GLN A 239 -4.24 -3.54 2.61
CA GLN A 239 -4.50 -4.80 3.31
C GLN A 239 -3.39 -5.84 3.05
N ARG A 240 -2.93 -5.97 1.80
CA ARG A 240 -1.81 -6.87 1.47
C ARG A 240 -0.53 -6.49 2.20
N GLN A 241 -0.19 -5.21 2.26
CA GLN A 241 0.99 -4.73 2.98
C GLN A 241 0.93 -5.05 4.48
N VAL A 242 -0.24 -4.92 5.12
CA VAL A 242 -0.40 -5.26 6.54
C VAL A 242 -0.19 -6.76 6.78
N LEU A 243 -0.77 -7.61 5.92
CA LEU A 243 -0.61 -9.06 6.04
C LEU A 243 0.84 -9.50 5.77
N GLU A 244 1.50 -8.90 4.79
CA GLU A 244 2.92 -9.15 4.50
C GLU A 244 3.82 -8.71 5.67
N ALA A 245 3.56 -7.54 6.26
CA ALA A 245 4.30 -7.07 7.44
C ALA A 245 4.10 -8.01 8.64
N GLN A 246 2.89 -8.52 8.85
CA GLN A 246 2.61 -9.52 9.89
C GLN A 246 3.36 -10.83 9.62
N ARG A 247 3.34 -11.35 8.38
CA ARG A 247 4.09 -12.56 8.01
C ARG A 247 5.61 -12.37 8.16
N ALA A 248 6.13 -11.22 7.77
CA ALA A 248 7.55 -10.90 7.93
C ALA A 248 7.96 -10.83 9.41
N ALA A 249 7.07 -10.34 10.29
CA ALA A 249 7.32 -10.32 11.74
C ALA A 249 7.28 -11.73 12.38
N THR A 250 6.59 -12.70 11.79
CA THR A 250 6.50 -14.08 12.28
C THR A 250 7.55 -15.02 11.67
N ARG A 251 8.22 -14.61 10.58
CA ARG A 251 9.25 -15.44 9.93
C ARG A 251 10.42 -15.65 10.89
N LEU A 252 10.68 -16.90 11.26
CA LEU A 252 11.85 -17.25 12.06
C LEU A 252 13.13 -16.91 11.28
N ASP A 253 14.12 -16.34 11.98
CA ASP A 253 15.47 -16.21 11.45
C ASP A 253 16.04 -17.60 11.09
N PRO A 254 16.40 -17.86 9.82
CA PRO A 254 16.89 -19.17 9.39
C PRO A 254 18.10 -19.66 10.18
N ALA A 255 19.03 -18.77 10.53
CA ALA A 255 20.23 -19.16 11.28
C ALA A 255 19.88 -19.65 12.69
N THR A 256 18.94 -18.96 13.35
CA THR A 256 18.44 -19.35 14.67
C THR A 256 17.65 -20.65 14.62
N ALA A 257 16.76 -20.81 13.64
CA ALA A 257 15.97 -22.04 13.48
C ALA A 257 16.87 -23.28 13.25
N TRP A 258 17.91 -23.16 12.42
CA TRP A 258 18.87 -24.24 12.20
C TRP A 258 19.74 -24.53 13.42
N ARG A 259 20.18 -23.50 14.15
CA ARG A 259 20.95 -23.68 15.40
C ARG A 259 20.15 -24.41 16.47
N GLU A 260 18.87 -24.07 16.62
CA GLU A 260 17.97 -24.77 17.53
C GLU A 260 17.77 -26.23 17.09
N ARG A 261 17.57 -26.45 15.79
CA ARG A 261 17.42 -27.80 15.24
C ARG A 261 18.66 -28.68 15.46
N TYR A 262 19.86 -28.12 15.29
CA TYR A 262 21.12 -28.80 15.61
C TYR A 262 21.22 -29.12 17.10
N THR A 263 20.86 -28.17 17.96
CA THR A 263 20.89 -28.36 19.42
C THR A 263 19.95 -29.47 19.85
N GLN A 264 18.72 -29.51 19.31
CA GLN A 264 17.77 -30.58 19.57
C GLN A 264 18.27 -31.94 19.05
N HIS A 265 18.87 -31.99 17.87
CA HIS A 265 19.43 -33.21 17.31
C HIS A 265 20.58 -33.75 18.18
N LEU A 266 21.50 -32.89 18.60
CA LEU A 266 22.65 -33.27 19.43
C LEU A 266 22.26 -33.60 20.88
N ALA A 267 21.23 -32.95 21.43
CA ALA A 267 20.67 -33.29 22.74
C ALA A 267 20.06 -34.71 22.75
N GLY A 268 19.60 -35.20 21.61
CA GLY A 268 19.13 -36.58 21.44
C GLY A 268 20.25 -37.63 21.38
N VAL A 269 21.52 -37.23 21.34
CA VAL A 269 22.65 -38.17 21.35
C VAL A 269 22.86 -38.70 22.77
N THR A 270 22.47 -39.95 23.00
CA THR A 270 22.49 -40.62 24.32
C THR A 270 23.84 -41.28 24.64
N LEU A 271 24.94 -40.79 24.07
CA LEU A 271 26.26 -41.38 24.23
C LEU A 271 27.00 -40.72 25.39
N LEU A 272 27.84 -41.49 26.08
CA LEU A 272 28.57 -41.00 27.24
C LEU A 272 29.73 -40.12 26.87
N ALA A 273 29.98 -39.13 27.71
CA ALA A 273 31.01 -38.15 27.46
C ALA A 273 32.40 -38.76 27.71
N HIS A 274 33.44 -38.17 27.11
CA HIS A 274 34.80 -38.65 27.30
C HIS A 274 35.22 -38.60 28.77
N GLU A 275 34.78 -37.53 29.43
CA GLU A 275 35.03 -37.20 30.83
C GLU A 275 34.46 -38.25 31.80
N ASP A 276 33.51 -39.06 31.35
CA ASP A 276 32.86 -40.11 32.13
C ASP A 276 33.63 -41.45 32.06
N LEU A 277 34.59 -41.59 31.14
CA LEU A 277 35.36 -42.83 30.94
C LEU A 277 36.18 -43.24 32.18
N PRO A 278 36.90 -42.35 32.90
CA PRO A 278 37.62 -42.73 34.10
C PRO A 278 36.73 -43.40 35.16
N GLN A 279 35.53 -42.85 35.40
CA GLN A 279 34.60 -43.41 36.39
C GLN A 279 34.01 -44.74 35.93
N ALA A 280 33.78 -44.94 34.64
CA ALA A 280 33.36 -46.23 34.09
C ALA A 280 34.44 -47.30 34.31
N LEU A 281 35.70 -46.95 34.05
CA LEU A 281 36.84 -47.82 34.29
C LEU A 281 37.02 -48.14 35.78
N GLU A 282 36.85 -47.15 36.65
CA GLU A 282 36.87 -47.33 38.11
C GLU A 282 35.74 -48.26 38.60
N THR A 283 34.52 -48.08 38.07
CA THR A 283 33.38 -48.95 38.40
C THR A 283 33.66 -50.40 37.99
N LEU A 284 34.28 -50.61 36.82
CA LEU A 284 34.72 -51.94 36.39
C LEU A 284 35.88 -52.49 37.22
N ALA A 285 36.80 -51.64 37.68
CA ALA A 285 37.93 -52.05 38.50
C ALA A 285 37.50 -52.60 39.88
N GLN A 286 36.31 -52.21 40.35
CA GLN A 286 35.72 -52.69 41.61
C GLN A 286 35.00 -54.05 41.48
N VAL A 287 34.87 -54.60 40.26
CA VAL A 287 34.22 -55.89 40.02
C VAL A 287 35.12 -57.03 40.50
N PRO A 288 34.70 -57.86 41.47
CA PRO A 288 35.54 -58.94 41.99
C PRO A 288 35.83 -60.02 40.95
N LEU A 289 37.08 -60.47 40.84
CA LEU A 289 37.43 -61.55 39.91
C LEU A 289 36.82 -62.91 40.30
N ASN A 290 36.50 -63.11 41.58
CA ASN A 290 35.83 -64.30 42.08
C ASN A 290 34.78 -63.94 43.15
N VAL A 291 33.62 -64.60 43.12
CA VAL A 291 32.56 -64.44 44.12
C VAL A 291 32.00 -65.81 44.45
N ALA A 292 32.20 -66.29 45.68
CA ALA A 292 31.65 -67.59 46.15
C ALA A 292 31.86 -68.78 45.19
N GLY A 293 33.07 -68.92 44.62
CA GLY A 293 33.42 -70.00 43.67
C GLY A 293 33.03 -69.74 42.20
N TRP A 294 32.40 -68.61 41.91
CA TRP A 294 32.16 -68.11 40.56
C TRP A 294 33.34 -67.25 40.10
N ARG A 295 33.75 -67.41 38.84
CA ARG A 295 34.88 -66.70 38.22
C ARG A 295 34.38 -65.67 37.22
N PHE A 296 34.90 -64.45 37.29
CA PHE A 296 34.64 -63.39 36.33
C PHE A 296 35.20 -63.76 34.95
N ASP A 297 34.38 -63.63 33.91
CA ASP A 297 34.72 -63.94 32.53
C ASP A 297 34.83 -62.67 31.67
N GLY A 298 33.95 -61.70 31.93
CA GLY A 298 33.96 -60.41 31.23
C GLY A 298 32.85 -59.48 31.72
N ALA A 299 32.81 -58.28 31.15
CA ALA A 299 31.73 -57.32 31.40
C ALA A 299 31.42 -56.51 30.15
N ARG A 300 30.19 -56.03 30.03
CA ARG A 300 29.75 -55.11 28.99
C ARG A 300 29.06 -53.93 29.65
N CYS A 301 29.52 -52.73 29.32
CA CYS A 301 28.89 -51.48 29.71
C CYS A 301 28.35 -50.77 28.49
N GLU A 302 27.15 -50.20 28.61
CA GLU A 302 26.48 -49.38 27.62
C GLU A 302 25.83 -48.16 28.28
N PRO A 303 25.58 -47.07 27.53
CA PRO A 303 24.93 -45.90 28.08
C PRO A 303 23.45 -46.16 28.41
N ALA A 304 23.05 -45.70 29.59
CA ALA A 304 21.70 -45.72 30.15
C ALA A 304 21.27 -44.29 30.49
N LEU A 305 20.11 -43.88 29.98
CA LEU A 305 19.60 -42.51 30.00
C LEU A 305 19.55 -41.83 31.38
N GLN A 306 19.46 -42.59 32.47
CA GLN A 306 19.26 -42.03 33.82
C GLN A 306 20.45 -42.25 34.76
N THR A 307 21.32 -43.23 34.45
CA THR A 307 22.38 -43.68 35.37
C THR A 307 23.78 -43.58 34.74
N GLY A 308 23.89 -43.09 33.50
CA GLY A 308 25.17 -42.98 32.81
C GLY A 308 25.54 -44.33 32.22
N TRP A 309 26.48 -45.08 32.78
CA TRP A 309 26.77 -46.46 32.35
C TRP A 309 25.88 -47.47 33.07
N SER A 310 25.29 -48.39 32.30
CA SER A 310 24.79 -49.67 32.80
C SER A 310 25.75 -50.77 32.36
N CYS A 311 26.29 -51.48 33.34
CA CYS A 311 27.24 -52.55 33.17
C CYS A 311 26.61 -53.90 33.56
N GLU A 312 26.94 -54.90 32.78
CA GLU A 312 26.58 -56.30 32.98
C GLU A 312 27.88 -57.10 33.05
N ALA A 313 28.18 -57.66 34.21
CA ALA A 313 29.30 -58.60 34.35
C ALA A 313 28.82 -60.01 34.05
N ILE A 314 29.74 -60.87 33.62
CA ILE A 314 29.49 -62.26 33.27
C ILE A 314 30.38 -63.10 34.18
N TYR A 315 29.75 -63.94 34.99
CA TYR A 315 30.44 -64.91 35.84
C TYR A 315 30.13 -66.32 35.36
N GLN A 316 31.17 -67.15 35.32
CA GLN A 316 31.09 -68.57 35.02
C GLN A 316 31.31 -69.38 36.30
N ARG A 317 30.64 -70.52 36.42
CA ARG A 317 30.84 -71.44 37.54
C ARG A 317 32.28 -71.98 37.52
N GLY A 318 33.10 -71.59 38.50
CA GLY A 318 34.51 -71.97 38.58
C GLY A 318 34.78 -73.17 39.48
N MET A 319 33.91 -73.42 40.47
CA MET A 319 34.00 -74.53 41.41
C MET A 319 32.69 -75.33 41.44
N GLN A 320 32.77 -76.63 41.72
CA GLN A 320 31.58 -77.48 41.85
C GLN A 320 30.67 -77.06 43.01
N SER A 321 31.26 -76.50 44.08
CA SER A 321 30.53 -76.00 45.26
C SER A 321 29.89 -74.62 45.07
N ALA A 322 30.17 -73.92 43.97
CA ALA A 322 29.59 -72.61 43.70
C ALA A 322 28.07 -72.72 43.58
N SER A 323 27.32 -71.80 44.16
CA SER A 323 25.85 -71.81 44.09
C SER A 323 25.29 -70.41 43.89
N ASN A 324 24.07 -70.30 43.37
CA ASN A 324 23.40 -69.01 43.20
C ASN A 324 23.17 -68.33 44.55
N ALA A 325 22.81 -69.09 45.58
CA ALA A 325 22.66 -68.59 46.95
C ALA A 325 23.99 -68.05 47.51
N GLY A 326 25.09 -68.80 47.31
CA GLY A 326 26.43 -68.34 47.69
C GLY A 326 26.80 -67.03 46.98
N PHE A 327 26.56 -66.95 45.67
CA PHE A 327 26.82 -65.73 44.90
C PHE A 327 26.00 -64.54 45.42
N ALA A 328 24.68 -64.71 45.60
CA ALA A 328 23.80 -63.67 46.09
C ALA A 328 24.19 -63.14 47.48
N SER A 329 24.62 -64.03 48.38
CA SER A 329 25.06 -63.63 49.74
C SER A 329 26.40 -62.87 49.76
N SER A 330 27.24 -63.06 48.75
CA SER A 330 28.59 -62.50 48.66
C SER A 330 28.71 -61.36 47.65
N ALA A 331 27.63 -61.03 46.95
CA ALA A 331 27.61 -60.02 45.91
C ALA A 331 27.73 -58.60 46.48
N SER A 332 28.33 -57.70 45.71
CA SER A 332 28.42 -56.30 46.08
C SER A 332 27.03 -55.65 46.20
N SER A 333 26.91 -54.68 47.10
CA SER A 333 25.67 -53.93 47.28
C SER A 333 25.28 -53.19 45.99
N GLY A 334 23.99 -53.17 45.69
CA GLY A 334 23.45 -52.51 44.49
C GLY A 334 23.47 -53.35 43.21
N TRP A 335 24.02 -54.57 43.23
CA TRP A 335 23.94 -55.49 42.10
C TRP A 335 22.52 -56.04 41.92
N ARG A 336 22.02 -56.00 40.69
CA ARG A 336 20.77 -56.65 40.29
C ARG A 336 21.10 -57.94 39.54
N MET A 337 20.71 -59.07 40.10
CA MET A 337 21.05 -60.38 39.54
C MET A 337 20.13 -60.76 38.38
N LEU A 338 20.73 -61.07 37.24
CA LEU A 338 20.08 -61.85 36.19
C LEU A 338 20.67 -63.26 36.23
N TRP A 339 19.80 -64.25 36.44
CA TRP A 339 20.20 -65.65 36.51
C TRP A 339 20.08 -66.27 35.12
N ALA A 340 21.20 -66.67 34.54
CA ALA A 340 21.21 -67.54 33.38
C ALA A 340 21.20 -69.03 33.83
N PRO A 341 20.81 -69.98 32.97
CA PRO A 341 20.68 -71.38 33.38
C PRO A 341 22.02 -71.98 33.86
N PHE A 342 21.99 -72.54 35.07
CA PHE A 342 22.97 -73.40 35.77
C PHE A 342 24.41 -72.91 35.96
N ASP A 343 25.09 -72.42 34.92
CA ASP A 343 26.55 -72.22 34.94
C ASP A 343 26.99 -70.77 34.73
N GLN A 344 26.03 -69.84 34.65
CA GLN A 344 26.31 -68.43 34.46
C GLN A 344 25.44 -67.52 35.33
N VAL A 345 26.05 -66.45 35.86
CA VAL A 345 25.36 -65.36 36.56
C VAL A 345 25.75 -64.03 35.93
N MET A 346 24.76 -63.17 35.71
CA MET A 346 24.93 -61.89 35.02
C MET A 346 24.45 -60.74 35.92
N PRO A 347 25.26 -60.31 36.91
CA PRO A 347 24.90 -59.15 37.72
C PRO A 347 24.98 -57.87 36.89
N THR A 348 23.95 -57.04 37.04
CA THR A 348 23.89 -55.70 36.46
C THR A 348 24.10 -54.65 37.54
N PHE A 349 24.89 -53.64 37.23
CA PHE A 349 25.21 -52.49 38.10
C PHE A 349 25.32 -51.24 37.25
N THR A 350 25.14 -50.07 37.86
CA THR A 350 25.20 -48.79 37.15
C THR A 350 26.23 -47.88 37.79
N SER A 351 26.85 -47.03 36.97
CA SER A 351 27.45 -45.82 37.52
C SER A 351 26.35 -44.87 38.02
N ASN A 352 26.67 -43.87 38.83
CA ASN A 352 25.76 -42.78 39.15
C ASN A 352 26.27 -41.52 38.45
N LEU A 353 26.10 -41.47 37.14
CA LEU A 353 26.57 -40.37 36.30
C LEU A 353 25.39 -39.71 35.59
N PRO A 354 25.17 -38.40 35.76
CA PRO A 354 24.14 -37.70 35.02
C PRO A 354 24.53 -37.67 33.53
N PRO A 355 23.59 -37.90 32.60
CA PRO A 355 23.86 -37.79 31.17
C PRO A 355 24.28 -36.37 30.81
N ARG A 356 25.34 -36.22 29.99
CA ARG A 356 25.79 -34.93 29.47
C ARG A 356 25.43 -34.80 27.99
N PRO A 357 24.50 -33.92 27.61
CA PRO A 357 24.13 -33.76 26.21
C PRO A 357 25.32 -33.24 25.40
N LEU A 358 25.41 -33.67 24.14
CA LEU A 358 26.36 -33.09 23.19
C LEU A 358 25.85 -31.71 22.76
N THR A 359 26.71 -30.69 22.82
CA THR A 359 26.38 -29.33 22.38
C THR A 359 27.14 -28.99 21.11
N LEU A 360 26.57 -28.09 20.31
CA LEU A 360 27.23 -27.63 19.08
C LEU A 360 28.59 -26.97 19.36
N SER A 361 28.72 -26.27 20.49
CA SER A 361 29.96 -25.62 20.93
C SER A 361 31.08 -26.59 21.32
N ALA A 362 30.75 -27.84 21.65
CA ALA A 362 31.74 -28.88 21.94
C ALA A 362 32.33 -29.52 20.67
N LEU A 363 31.76 -29.21 19.49
CA LEU A 363 32.25 -29.72 18.22
C LEU A 363 33.39 -28.85 17.69
N VAL A 364 34.30 -29.48 16.97
CA VAL A 364 35.42 -28.82 16.28
C VAL A 364 35.30 -29.06 14.77
N PRO A 365 35.92 -28.19 13.94
CA PRO A 365 36.00 -28.43 12.50
C PRO A 365 36.68 -29.77 12.19
N LEU A 366 36.28 -30.42 11.10
CA LEU A 366 36.81 -31.72 10.70
C LEU A 366 38.33 -31.66 10.44
N SER A 367 38.82 -30.56 9.86
CA SER A 367 40.26 -30.28 9.70
C SER A 367 40.99 -30.30 11.05
N GLN A 368 40.48 -29.58 12.05
CA GLN A 368 41.07 -29.52 13.39
C GLN A 368 40.95 -30.86 14.13
N GLN A 369 39.85 -31.60 13.95
CA GLN A 369 39.70 -32.94 14.51
C GLN A 369 40.80 -33.88 14.00
N ASN A 370 41.11 -33.85 12.70
CA ASN A 370 42.18 -34.65 12.11
C ASN A 370 43.55 -34.27 12.67
N LEU A 371 43.85 -32.98 12.79
CA LEU A 371 45.15 -32.53 13.29
C LEU A 371 45.34 -32.83 14.79
N ASN A 372 44.30 -32.63 15.60
CA ASN A 372 44.45 -32.64 17.05
C ASN A 372 44.06 -33.99 17.68
N VAL A 373 42.94 -34.57 17.25
CA VAL A 373 42.37 -35.77 17.88
C VAL A 373 42.96 -37.02 17.24
N VAL A 374 42.97 -37.08 15.91
CA VAL A 374 43.49 -38.26 15.19
C VAL A 374 45.00 -38.42 15.41
N SER A 375 45.79 -37.34 15.41
CA SER A 375 47.21 -37.41 15.73
C SER A 375 47.49 -37.95 17.13
N ARG A 376 46.68 -37.57 18.14
CA ARG A 376 46.78 -38.14 19.49
C ARG A 376 46.49 -39.63 19.51
N LEU A 377 45.45 -40.07 18.79
CA LEU A 377 45.13 -41.49 18.66
C LEU A 377 46.21 -42.27 17.92
N GLN A 378 46.89 -41.66 16.93
CA GLN A 378 48.03 -42.28 16.24
C GLN A 378 49.19 -42.55 17.21
N VAL A 379 49.47 -41.65 18.15
CA VAL A 379 50.46 -41.86 19.21
C VAL A 379 50.01 -42.99 20.15
N LEU A 380 48.74 -42.95 20.60
CA LEU A 380 48.20 -43.96 21.51
C LEU A 380 48.07 -45.35 20.88
N ARG A 381 48.03 -45.46 19.54
CA ARG A 381 47.88 -46.73 18.80
C ARG A 381 48.90 -47.78 19.21
N ALA A 382 50.11 -47.40 19.63
CA ALA A 382 51.13 -48.33 20.09
C ALA A 382 50.69 -49.13 21.34
N ALA A 383 49.83 -48.56 22.18
CA ALA A 383 49.30 -49.17 23.40
C ALA A 383 48.06 -50.06 23.15
N PHE A 384 47.56 -50.12 21.92
CA PHE A 384 46.39 -50.90 21.54
C PHE A 384 46.78 -52.07 20.61
N GLY A 385 46.09 -53.20 20.76
CA GLY A 385 46.18 -54.33 19.84
C GLY A 385 45.52 -54.00 18.51
N ASN A 386 44.37 -53.32 18.56
CA ASN A 386 43.66 -52.81 17.40
C ASN A 386 43.16 -51.38 17.65
N ALA A 387 43.24 -50.51 16.64
CA ALA A 387 42.72 -49.15 16.69
C ALA A 387 42.21 -48.76 15.30
N GLU A 388 40.91 -48.55 15.19
CA GLU A 388 40.20 -48.26 13.95
C GLU A 388 39.43 -46.95 14.08
N ILE A 389 39.51 -46.12 13.05
CA ILE A 389 38.72 -44.90 12.89
C ILE A 389 38.08 -44.97 11.50
N GLY A 390 36.76 -44.95 11.44
CA GLY A 390 36.00 -44.98 10.19
C GLY A 390 36.12 -43.68 9.38
N PRO A 391 35.58 -43.66 8.16
CA PRO A 391 35.46 -42.43 7.38
C PRO A 391 34.51 -41.43 8.04
N ALA A 392 34.59 -40.16 7.64
CA ALA A 392 33.62 -39.14 8.04
C ALA A 392 32.30 -39.36 7.29
N GLU A 393 31.23 -39.58 8.04
CA GLU A 393 29.87 -39.67 7.55
C GLU A 393 29.12 -38.37 7.85
N ILE A 394 28.40 -37.84 6.86
CA ILE A 394 27.52 -36.68 7.09
C ILE A 394 26.34 -37.12 7.96
N VAL A 395 26.04 -36.32 8.97
CA VAL A 395 24.87 -36.53 9.83
C VAL A 395 23.70 -35.74 9.26
N GLU A 396 22.68 -36.46 8.81
CA GLU A 396 21.45 -35.84 8.33
C GLU A 396 20.65 -35.26 9.49
N VAL A 397 20.50 -33.93 9.47
CA VAL A 397 19.68 -33.19 10.43
C VAL A 397 18.41 -32.77 9.71
N GLY A 398 17.27 -33.30 10.15
CA GLY A 398 15.97 -33.01 9.54
C GLY A 398 15.69 -31.51 9.51
N GLN A 399 15.17 -31.02 8.38
CA GLN A 399 14.95 -29.60 8.13
C GLN A 399 13.98 -28.98 9.15
N PRO A 400 14.30 -27.81 9.75
CA PRO A 400 13.35 -27.08 10.58
C PRO A 400 12.19 -26.56 9.71
N GLN A 401 10.98 -26.58 10.26
CA GLN A 401 9.76 -26.18 9.58
C GLN A 401 9.21 -24.89 10.20
N GLU A 402 8.65 -24.00 9.37
CA GLU A 402 7.84 -22.86 9.83
C GLU A 402 6.45 -23.33 10.31
N LEU A 403 5.69 -22.43 10.92
CA LEU A 403 4.33 -22.72 11.43
C LEU A 403 3.35 -23.16 10.33
N ASP A 404 3.62 -22.81 9.08
CA ASP A 404 2.83 -23.22 7.91
C ASP A 404 3.28 -24.56 7.31
N GLY A 405 4.28 -25.22 7.93
CA GLY A 405 4.86 -26.49 7.47
C GLY A 405 5.93 -26.33 6.39
N THR A 406 6.24 -25.10 5.94
CA THR A 406 7.27 -24.85 4.94
C THR A 406 8.66 -25.12 5.52
N GLY A 407 9.49 -25.88 4.82
CA GLY A 407 10.87 -26.14 5.23
C GLY A 407 11.76 -24.90 5.12
N ILE A 408 12.46 -24.54 6.21
CA ILE A 408 13.42 -23.44 6.22
C ILE A 408 14.72 -23.90 5.56
N THR A 409 15.14 -23.23 4.49
CA THR A 409 16.36 -23.60 3.76
C THR A 409 17.60 -23.40 4.63
N ARG A 410 18.57 -24.31 4.55
CA ARG A 410 19.83 -24.23 5.30
C ARG A 410 20.64 -23.01 4.84
N PRO A 411 21.01 -22.10 5.76
CA PRO A 411 21.97 -21.02 5.45
C PRO A 411 23.29 -21.57 4.93
N GLY A 412 23.96 -20.84 4.04
CA GLY A 412 25.23 -21.29 3.44
C GLY A 412 26.38 -21.40 4.45
N ASP A 413 26.30 -20.66 5.56
CA ASP A 413 27.25 -20.65 6.68
C ASP A 413 26.89 -21.66 7.79
N ALA A 414 25.77 -22.38 7.67
CA ALA A 414 25.38 -23.35 8.68
C ALA A 414 26.30 -24.59 8.63
N PRO A 415 26.83 -25.06 9.77
CA PRO A 415 27.78 -26.16 9.82
C PRO A 415 27.15 -27.46 9.29
N VAL A 416 27.92 -28.24 8.54
CA VAL A 416 27.52 -29.60 8.14
C VAL A 416 28.02 -30.58 9.20
N LEU A 417 27.12 -31.18 9.97
CA LEU A 417 27.54 -32.15 10.99
C LEU A 417 28.14 -33.42 10.36
N SER A 418 29.21 -33.92 10.96
CA SER A 418 29.86 -35.16 10.57
C SER A 418 30.15 -36.03 11.78
N ARG A 419 30.21 -37.35 11.57
CA ARG A 419 30.54 -38.34 12.59
C ARG A 419 31.51 -39.38 12.07
N ARG A 420 32.35 -39.92 12.95
CA ARG A 420 33.27 -41.04 12.65
C ARG A 420 33.16 -42.09 13.74
N ARG A 421 33.02 -43.36 13.34
CA ARG A 421 33.10 -44.47 14.31
C ARG A 421 34.54 -44.68 14.75
N ILE A 422 34.75 -44.95 16.02
CA ILE A 422 36.05 -45.30 16.60
C ILE A 422 35.93 -46.61 17.37
N ARG A 423 36.91 -47.50 17.20
CA ARG A 423 37.04 -48.75 17.95
C ARG A 423 38.48 -48.93 18.38
N LEU A 424 38.68 -49.10 19.68
CA LEU A 424 39.99 -49.31 20.29
C LEU A 424 39.95 -50.61 21.09
N SER A 425 40.90 -51.51 20.87
CA SER A 425 40.99 -52.79 21.58
C SER A 425 42.41 -53.00 22.09
N GLY A 426 42.55 -53.29 23.39
CA GLY A 426 43.85 -53.43 24.04
C GLY A 426 43.73 -53.73 25.53
N PRO A 427 44.85 -53.70 26.28
CA PRO A 427 44.83 -53.86 27.72
C PRO A 427 43.96 -52.80 28.40
N MET A 428 43.25 -53.15 29.47
CA MET A 428 42.45 -52.19 30.25
C MET A 428 43.27 -50.97 30.70
N ARG A 429 44.55 -51.16 31.06
CA ARG A 429 45.48 -50.07 31.41
C ARG A 429 45.67 -49.03 30.28
N SER A 430 45.57 -49.43 29.02
CA SER A 430 45.71 -48.51 27.88
C SER A 430 44.51 -47.58 27.75
N LEU A 431 43.33 -47.98 28.25
CA LEU A 431 42.16 -47.11 28.30
C LEU A 431 42.30 -45.99 29.33
N TYR A 432 43.05 -46.17 30.42
CA TYR A 432 43.36 -45.08 31.35
C TYR A 432 44.24 -44.00 30.70
N ALA A 433 45.18 -44.39 29.82
CA ALA A 433 45.97 -43.44 29.04
C ALA A 433 45.11 -42.65 28.04
N LEU A 434 44.11 -43.32 27.43
CA LEU A 434 43.12 -42.65 26.59
C LEU A 434 42.24 -41.70 27.40
N ALA A 435 41.79 -42.09 28.60
CA ALA A 435 40.94 -41.28 29.46
C ALA A 435 41.62 -39.99 29.95
N ALA A 436 42.94 -39.94 29.93
CA ALA A 436 43.73 -38.73 30.16
C ALA A 436 43.88 -37.83 28.90
N ALA A 437 43.56 -38.35 27.72
CA ALA A 437 43.70 -37.65 26.46
C ALA A 437 42.38 -37.00 26.04
N GLU A 438 42.29 -35.68 26.24
CA GLU A 438 41.08 -34.91 25.90
C GLU A 438 40.63 -35.08 24.44
N GLY A 439 39.32 -35.08 24.22
CA GLY A 439 38.72 -34.98 22.90
C GLY A 439 37.20 -35.13 22.90
N PRO A 440 36.52 -34.81 21.78
CA PRO A 440 35.07 -34.87 21.64
C PRO A 440 34.59 -36.31 21.41
N TYR A 441 35.07 -37.25 22.23
CA TYR A 441 34.68 -38.65 22.16
C TYR A 441 33.30 -38.83 22.79
N ARG A 442 32.52 -39.70 22.15
CA ARG A 442 31.23 -40.14 22.65
C ARG A 442 31.18 -41.66 22.66
N TRP A 443 31.20 -42.25 23.85
CA TRP A 443 31.34 -43.69 24.01
C TRP A 443 29.97 -44.38 23.99
N SER A 444 29.86 -45.45 23.20
CA SER A 444 28.63 -46.24 23.05
C SER A 444 28.73 -47.60 23.72
N ARG A 445 29.93 -48.15 23.86
CA ARG A 445 30.13 -49.47 24.46
C ARG A 445 31.54 -49.62 25.00
N LEU A 446 31.64 -50.24 26.17
CA LEU A 446 32.89 -50.74 26.73
C LEU A 446 32.71 -52.23 27.03
N THR A 447 33.58 -53.07 26.50
CA THR A 447 33.58 -54.51 26.75
C THR A 447 34.89 -54.92 27.36
N LEU A 448 34.85 -55.70 28.42
CA LEU A 448 35.99 -56.28 29.14
C LEU A 448 35.93 -57.80 28.99
N ALA A 449 37.07 -58.43 28.74
CA ALA A 449 37.21 -59.87 28.63
C ALA A 449 38.47 -60.34 29.38
N VAL A 450 38.36 -61.48 30.06
CA VAL A 450 39.48 -62.12 30.75
C VAL A 450 40.20 -63.08 29.81
N GLN A 451 41.52 -62.91 29.67
CA GLN A 451 42.40 -63.80 28.91
C GLN A 451 43.45 -64.42 29.84
N PRO A 452 43.09 -65.50 30.57
CA PRO A 452 43.90 -66.00 31.69
C PRO A 452 45.29 -66.49 31.28
N SER A 453 45.48 -66.92 30.03
CA SER A 453 46.75 -67.43 29.49
C SER A 453 47.64 -66.36 28.85
N SER A 454 47.24 -65.08 28.92
CA SER A 454 47.95 -63.99 28.27
C SER A 454 49.18 -63.54 29.07
N ARG A 455 50.36 -63.56 28.44
CA ARG A 455 51.57 -62.94 29.02
C ARG A 455 51.48 -61.41 28.86
N PRO A 456 51.57 -60.63 29.95
CA PRO A 456 51.47 -59.18 29.86
C PRO A 456 52.55 -58.58 28.94
N THR A 457 52.13 -57.82 27.94
CA THR A 457 53.00 -57.02 27.04
C THR A 457 52.38 -55.63 26.86
N LEU A 458 52.98 -54.72 26.08
CA LEU A 458 52.35 -53.42 25.83
C LEU A 458 50.91 -53.53 25.26
N LYS A 459 50.63 -54.58 24.46
CA LYS A 459 49.34 -54.78 23.77
C LYS A 459 48.49 -55.92 24.31
N LEU A 460 49.01 -56.71 25.25
CA LEU A 460 48.32 -57.87 25.81
C LEU A 460 48.29 -57.82 27.33
N SER A 461 47.21 -58.30 27.92
CA SER A 461 47.01 -58.40 29.36
C SER A 461 46.01 -59.51 29.66
N ALA A 462 45.98 -59.97 30.92
CA ALA A 462 44.92 -60.85 31.39
C ALA A 462 43.54 -60.19 31.32
N LEU A 463 43.48 -58.85 31.28
CA LEU A 463 42.26 -58.06 31.10
C LEU A 463 42.37 -57.24 29.80
N MET A 464 41.59 -57.66 28.81
CA MET A 464 41.49 -56.99 27.51
C MET A 464 40.18 -56.23 27.44
N ALA A 465 40.24 -54.98 26.99
CA ALA A 465 39.10 -54.12 26.85
C ALA A 465 38.93 -53.66 25.39
N THR A 466 37.69 -53.54 24.95
CA THR A 466 37.31 -52.96 23.67
C THR A 466 36.37 -51.78 23.94
N LEU A 467 36.75 -50.61 23.46
CA LEU A 467 35.99 -49.38 23.60
C LEU A 467 35.51 -48.94 22.22
N GLU A 468 34.20 -48.75 22.08
CA GLU A 468 33.53 -48.30 20.87
C GLU A 468 32.86 -46.95 21.12
N GLY A 469 32.93 -46.07 20.12
CA GLY A 469 32.32 -44.76 20.20
C GLY A 469 32.26 -44.03 18.87
N VAL A 470 31.97 -42.75 18.97
CA VAL A 470 31.80 -41.83 17.85
C VAL A 470 32.54 -40.53 18.14
N LEU A 471 33.20 -39.99 17.12
CA LEU A 471 33.75 -38.65 17.10
C LEU A 471 32.82 -37.75 16.29
N TYR A 472 32.33 -36.67 16.89
CA TYR A 472 31.52 -35.67 16.18
C TYR A 472 32.36 -34.46 15.81
N ALA A 473 32.10 -33.90 14.62
CA ALA A 473 32.72 -32.67 14.11
C ALA A 473 31.72 -31.93 13.21
N TYR A 474 32.08 -30.73 12.78
CA TYR A 474 31.41 -30.06 11.67
C TYR A 474 32.35 -29.90 10.48
N GLY A 475 31.79 -29.90 9.27
CA GLY A 475 32.50 -29.67 8.02
C GLY A 475 33.03 -28.24 7.95
N ASP A 476 34.19 -28.11 7.32
CA ASP A 476 34.86 -26.83 7.09
C ASP A 476 34.09 -25.92 6.11
#